data_AF-A0A1G3J3B8-F1
#
_entry.id   AF-A0A1G3J3B8-F1
#
_cell.length_a   1.000
_cell.length_b   1.000
_cell.length_c   1.000
_cell.angle_alpha   90.00
_cell.angle_beta   90.00
_cell.angle_gamma   90.00
#
_symmetry.space_group_name_H-M   'P 1'
#
loop_
_entity.id
_entity.type
_entity.pdbx_description
1 polymer ?
#
loop_
_entity_poly.entity_id
_entity_poly.type
_entity_poly.pdbx_seq_one_letter_code
_entity_poly.pdbx_strand_id
1 'polypeptide(L)'
;MIVEELVKQVKEIPEKTNYWFVRTDYGQYFDTYYENGFIAIGWNNITLEELKNPNDYEVIRKKLLISEKLDPAKARTKGTLTGIINKLQSFVNLKKGDIIIMPSRNSSRYAFGIVQSTQVDIDLKKGKECEYYKRKKIKWITIKSTSQLDPNFFTMRFTQHTISRIDDYSPFIDNVISSLYRKNNNTHFVLDINTTKDINVNSLILLINNIQVLINEINKDFNLGEQIDNNSIRLNLQSPGQIEFKLKIGKSLITLAAILSLTCCNDDKEPIQSPELNNFINVNEDTISKIKRSMTELEADKDKINAFK
;
A
#
# COMPACT_ATOMS: atom_id res chain seq x y z
N MET A 1 -9.08 -28.11 7.06
CA MET A 1 -10.33 -27.43 6.68
C MET A 1 -9.94 -26.23 5.84
N ILE A 2 -10.52 -26.09 4.65
CA ILE A 2 -10.07 -25.17 3.61
C ILE A 2 -10.02 -23.69 4.06
N VAL A 3 -10.94 -23.29 4.93
CA VAL A 3 -11.01 -21.92 5.49
C VAL A 3 -9.72 -21.54 6.22
N GLU A 4 -9.13 -22.45 7.01
CA GLU A 4 -7.89 -22.17 7.74
C GLU A 4 -6.68 -22.06 6.81
N GLU A 5 -6.71 -22.73 5.66
CA GLU A 5 -5.67 -22.59 4.62
C GLU A 5 -5.77 -21.24 3.92
N LEU A 6 -7.00 -20.79 3.60
CA LEU A 6 -7.24 -19.47 3.02
C LEU A 6 -6.79 -18.35 3.97
N VAL A 7 -7.12 -18.45 5.26
CA VAL A 7 -6.71 -17.46 6.27
C VAL A 7 -5.18 -17.31 6.33
N LYS A 8 -4.43 -18.40 6.18
CA LYS A 8 -2.95 -18.37 6.19
C LYS A 8 -2.34 -17.68 4.96
N GLN A 9 -3.08 -17.57 3.87
CA GLN A 9 -2.62 -16.92 2.64
C GLN A 9 -2.88 -15.41 2.65
N VAL A 10 -3.74 -14.91 3.53
CA VAL A 10 -4.06 -13.49 3.63
C VAL A 10 -2.91 -12.73 4.28
N LYS A 11 -2.53 -11.61 3.65
CA LYS A 11 -1.45 -10.75 4.13
C LYS A 11 -1.84 -10.04 5.42
N GLU A 12 -1.03 -10.21 6.47
CA GLU A 12 -1.11 -9.41 7.69
C GLU A 12 -0.28 -8.13 7.52
N ILE A 13 -0.90 -6.97 7.72
CA ILE A 13 -0.22 -5.67 7.82
C ILE A 13 -0.11 -5.36 9.32
N PRO A 14 1.10 -5.39 9.91
CA PRO A 14 1.27 -5.14 11.34
C PRO A 14 0.76 -3.76 11.75
N GLU A 15 0.14 -3.65 12.92
CA GLU A 15 -0.41 -2.37 13.43
C GLU A 15 0.69 -1.29 13.58
N LYS A 16 1.92 -1.71 13.88
CA LYS A 16 3.09 -0.85 14.05
C LYS A 16 3.78 -0.42 12.74
N THR A 17 3.19 -0.73 11.59
CA THR A 17 3.74 -0.37 10.28
C THR A 17 3.74 1.14 10.12
N ASN A 18 4.89 1.73 9.80
CA ASN A 18 4.98 3.16 9.49
C ASN A 18 4.93 3.36 7.98
N TYR A 19 4.39 4.51 7.59
CA TYR A 19 4.19 4.90 6.20
C TYR A 19 5.03 6.13 5.92
N TRP A 20 5.82 6.07 4.85
CA TRP A 20 6.79 7.10 4.53
C TRP A 20 6.66 7.58 3.10
N PHE A 21 6.63 8.89 2.93
CA PHE A 21 6.75 9.54 1.64
C PHE A 21 8.20 9.87 1.36
N VAL A 22 8.77 9.32 0.28
CA VAL A 22 10.20 9.46 -0.06
C VAL A 22 10.35 10.06 -1.45
N ARG A 23 10.84 11.30 -1.53
CA ARG A 23 11.14 11.99 -2.79
C ARG A 23 12.53 11.61 -3.31
N THR A 24 12.66 11.53 -4.62
CA THR A 24 13.88 11.17 -5.35
C THR A 24 14.48 12.35 -6.12
N ASP A 25 14.74 13.46 -5.41
CA ASP A 25 15.29 14.70 -5.99
C ASP A 25 14.52 15.17 -7.22
N TYR A 26 13.32 15.69 -6.99
CA TYR A 26 12.37 16.11 -8.03
C TYR A 26 11.94 14.98 -8.98
N GLY A 27 12.10 13.72 -8.57
CA GLY A 27 11.74 12.56 -9.36
C GLY A 27 12.87 12.05 -10.28
N GLN A 28 14.06 12.65 -10.21
CA GLN A 28 15.20 12.28 -11.06
C GLN A 28 15.57 10.81 -10.92
N TYR A 29 15.62 10.29 -9.69
CA TYR A 29 16.01 8.89 -9.45
C TYR A 29 14.82 7.93 -9.35
N PHE A 30 13.61 8.35 -9.74
CA PHE A 30 12.41 7.53 -9.59
C PHE A 30 12.54 6.18 -10.30
N ASP A 31 12.82 6.18 -11.61
CA ASP A 31 12.88 4.94 -12.39
C ASP A 31 14.09 4.08 -11.95
N THR A 32 15.26 4.70 -11.71
CA THR A 32 16.43 3.99 -11.17
C THR A 32 16.14 3.27 -9.85
N TYR A 33 15.48 3.93 -8.89
CA TYR A 33 15.15 3.34 -7.59
C TYR A 33 14.11 2.24 -7.72
N TYR A 34 13.12 2.45 -8.59
CA TYR A 34 12.08 1.47 -8.89
C TYR A 34 12.65 0.20 -9.52
N GLU A 35 13.37 0.33 -10.63
CA GLU A 35 13.92 -0.79 -11.41
C GLU A 35 14.96 -1.60 -10.64
N ASN A 36 15.77 -0.93 -9.81
CA ASN A 36 16.83 -1.59 -9.04
C ASN A 36 16.42 -2.01 -7.62
N GLY A 37 15.16 -1.77 -7.20
CA GLY A 37 14.66 -2.25 -5.91
C GLY A 37 15.32 -1.62 -4.68
N PHE A 38 15.62 -0.33 -4.72
CA PHE A 38 16.17 0.40 -3.57
C PHE A 38 15.70 1.85 -3.49
N ILE A 39 15.89 2.49 -2.35
CA ILE A 39 15.91 3.95 -2.22
C ILE A 39 17.27 4.39 -1.66
N ALA A 40 17.72 5.59 -2.01
CA ALA A 40 18.99 6.12 -1.53
C ALA A 40 18.86 7.58 -1.07
N ILE A 41 19.82 7.98 -0.24
CA ILE A 41 19.93 9.36 0.26
C ILE A 41 21.35 9.91 0.05
N GLY A 42 21.43 11.19 -0.28
CA GLY A 42 22.70 11.91 -0.49
C GLY A 42 23.48 12.20 0.79
N TRP A 43 24.24 13.31 0.78
CA TRP A 43 25.20 13.68 1.85
C TRP A 43 26.20 12.55 2.13
N ASN A 44 26.84 12.13 1.05
CA ASN A 44 27.88 11.10 0.99
C ASN A 44 29.12 11.42 1.85
N ASN A 45 29.29 12.64 2.33
CA ASN A 45 30.35 13.02 3.28
C ASN A 45 30.01 12.70 4.75
N ILE A 46 28.74 12.45 5.06
CA ILE A 46 28.26 12.08 6.40
C ILE A 46 28.13 10.56 6.51
N THR A 47 28.81 9.98 7.48
CA THR A 47 28.82 8.53 7.72
C THR A 47 27.63 8.10 8.58
N LEU A 48 27.31 6.80 8.59
CA LEU A 48 26.26 6.25 9.45
C LEU A 48 26.65 6.26 10.93
N GLU A 49 27.94 6.19 11.24
CA GLU A 49 28.46 6.25 12.61
C GLU A 49 28.25 7.64 13.21
N GLU A 50 28.60 8.69 12.45
CA GLU A 50 28.37 10.08 12.84
C GLU A 50 26.88 10.36 13.12
N LEU A 51 25.98 9.79 12.32
CA LEU A 51 24.53 9.98 12.52
C LEU A 51 23.99 9.30 13.78
N LYS A 52 24.68 8.28 14.31
CA LYS A 52 24.26 7.55 15.52
C LYS A 52 24.78 8.20 16.79
N ASN A 53 25.86 8.96 16.72
CA ASN A 53 26.52 9.53 17.88
C ASN A 53 26.11 11.01 18.08
N PRO A 54 25.40 11.35 19.17
CA PRO A 54 24.99 12.74 19.44
C PRO A 54 26.15 13.73 19.53
N ASN A 55 27.34 13.27 19.93
CA ASN A 55 28.53 14.11 20.08
C ASN A 55 29.11 14.56 18.73
N ASP A 56 28.75 13.89 17.64
CA ASP A 56 29.27 14.21 16.29
C ASP A 56 28.46 15.31 15.59
N TYR A 57 27.47 15.91 16.26
CA TYR A 57 26.64 16.98 15.70
C TYR A 57 27.47 18.13 15.13
N GLU A 58 28.49 18.61 15.86
CA GLU A 58 29.36 19.71 15.40
C GLU A 58 30.26 19.29 14.22
N VAL A 59 30.65 18.02 14.15
CA VAL A 59 31.41 17.46 13.02
C VAL A 59 30.54 17.42 11.77
N ILE A 60 29.31 16.88 11.89
CA ILE A 60 28.31 16.86 10.82
C ILE A 60 28.02 18.27 10.34
N ARG A 61 27.81 19.21 11.28
CA ARG A 61 27.55 20.62 10.98
C ARG A 61 28.67 21.23 10.13
N LYS A 62 29.93 21.07 10.52
CA LYS A 62 31.09 21.60 9.77
C LYS A 62 31.17 20.98 8.37
N LYS A 63 30.98 19.66 8.26
CA LYS A 63 30.98 18.95 6.96
C LYS A 63 29.89 19.49 6.03
N LEU A 64 28.69 19.71 6.55
CA LEU A 64 27.56 20.24 5.79
C LEU A 64 27.75 21.70 5.36
N LEU A 65 28.31 22.56 6.22
CA LEU A 65 28.64 23.95 5.84
C LEU A 65 29.54 24.00 4.60
N ILE A 66 30.55 23.13 4.56
CA ILE A 66 31.49 23.04 3.44
C ILE A 66 30.82 22.43 2.20
N SER A 67 30.17 21.27 2.33
CA SER A 67 29.62 20.55 1.17
C SER A 67 28.45 21.29 0.51
N GLU A 68 27.62 21.97 1.30
CA GLU A 68 26.46 22.73 0.82
C GLU A 68 26.79 24.20 0.53
N LYS A 69 28.05 24.63 0.74
CA LYS A 69 28.51 26.02 0.56
C LYS A 69 27.66 27.04 1.33
N LEU A 70 27.34 26.73 2.58
CA LEU A 70 26.47 27.55 3.42
C LEU A 70 27.28 28.55 4.25
N ASP A 71 26.80 29.78 4.29
CA ASP A 71 27.38 30.85 5.11
C ASP A 71 26.84 30.76 6.55
N PRO A 72 27.68 30.50 7.56
CA PRO A 72 27.24 30.37 8.95
C PRO A 72 26.61 31.64 9.53
N ALA A 73 26.90 32.82 8.96
CA ALA A 73 26.34 34.09 9.42
C ALA A 73 24.87 34.31 9.00
N LYS A 74 24.37 33.55 8.02
CA LYS A 74 22.99 33.70 7.54
C LYS A 74 22.00 32.95 8.45
N ALA A 75 20.92 33.63 8.86
CA ALA A 75 19.88 33.04 9.70
C ALA A 75 19.26 31.75 9.11
N ARG A 76 19.12 31.68 7.78
CA ARG A 76 18.56 30.51 7.07
C ARG A 76 19.43 29.25 7.20
N THR A 77 20.74 29.40 7.41
CA THR A 77 21.71 28.29 7.45
C THR A 77 21.39 27.29 8.55
N LYS A 78 20.99 27.76 9.74
CA LYS A 78 20.61 26.89 10.86
C LYS A 78 19.42 25.99 10.49
N GLY A 79 18.40 26.55 9.83
CA GLY A 79 17.22 25.81 9.38
C GLY A 79 17.57 24.76 8.32
N THR A 80 18.39 25.12 7.32
CA THR A 80 18.85 24.20 6.28
C THR A 80 19.63 23.01 6.86
N LEU A 81 20.58 23.27 7.75
CA LEU A 81 21.39 22.22 8.41
C LEU A 81 20.52 21.25 9.20
N THR A 82 19.61 21.78 10.02
CA THR A 82 18.67 20.97 10.81
C THR A 82 17.79 20.14 9.88
N GLY A 83 17.30 20.73 8.79
CA GLY A 83 16.51 20.02 7.78
C GLY A 83 17.26 18.86 7.12
N ILE A 84 18.55 19.03 6.81
CA ILE A 84 19.39 17.96 6.24
C ILE A 84 19.59 16.83 7.25
N ILE A 85 19.95 17.16 8.49
CA ILE A 85 20.18 16.17 9.55
C ILE A 85 18.90 15.36 9.80
N ASN A 86 17.75 16.02 9.88
CA ASN A 86 16.47 15.34 10.07
C ASN A 86 16.14 14.39 8.90
N LYS A 87 16.47 14.73 7.66
CA LYS A 87 16.30 13.82 6.51
C LYS A 87 17.18 12.59 6.64
N LEU A 88 18.45 12.77 7.01
CA LEU A 88 19.40 11.68 7.22
C LEU A 88 18.94 10.75 8.36
N GLN A 89 18.50 11.31 9.48
CA GLN A 89 17.96 10.54 10.60
C GLN A 89 16.69 9.78 10.22
N SER A 90 15.74 10.42 9.53
CA SER A 90 14.52 9.76 9.03
C SER A 90 14.85 8.59 8.11
N PHE A 91 15.84 8.74 7.21
CA PHE A 91 16.27 7.64 6.34
C PHE A 91 16.84 6.47 7.13
N VAL A 92 17.71 6.73 8.13
CA VAL A 92 18.28 5.69 9.00
C VAL A 92 17.20 4.99 9.82
N ASN A 93 16.17 5.73 10.24
CA ASN A 93 15.08 5.23 11.07
C ASN A 93 14.06 4.34 10.35
N LEU A 94 14.10 4.25 9.01
CA LEU A 94 13.22 3.34 8.26
C LEU A 94 13.49 1.88 8.64
N LYS A 95 12.44 1.15 9.03
CA LYS A 95 12.55 -0.23 9.52
C LYS A 95 12.05 -1.23 8.49
N LYS A 96 12.56 -2.45 8.54
CA LYS A 96 12.00 -3.58 7.78
C LYS A 96 10.49 -3.68 8.05
N GLY A 97 9.71 -3.76 6.97
CA GLY A 97 8.25 -3.82 7.02
C GLY A 97 7.55 -2.46 6.88
N ASP A 98 8.26 -1.34 7.03
CA ASP A 98 7.68 -0.03 6.73
C ASP A 98 7.30 0.09 5.25
N ILE A 99 6.26 0.86 4.96
CA ILE A 99 5.75 1.11 3.61
C ILE A 99 6.28 2.44 3.09
N ILE A 100 6.81 2.42 1.87
CA ILE A 100 7.31 3.59 1.15
C ILE A 100 6.36 3.94 0.01
N ILE A 101 6.01 5.23 -0.08
CA ILE A 101 5.41 5.84 -1.26
C ILE A 101 6.43 6.80 -1.86
N MET A 102 6.76 6.56 -3.13
CA MET A 102 7.74 7.34 -3.87
C MET A 102 7.04 8.02 -5.05
N PRO A 103 7.02 9.35 -5.14
CA PRO A 103 6.46 10.06 -6.29
C PRO A 103 7.46 10.12 -7.45
N SER A 104 6.98 10.01 -8.68
CA SER A 104 7.75 10.39 -9.87
C SER A 104 7.83 11.91 -10.02
N ARG A 105 8.54 12.36 -11.06
CA ARG A 105 8.57 13.79 -11.42
C ARG A 105 7.16 14.34 -11.61
N ASN A 106 6.92 15.56 -11.09
CA ASN A 106 5.61 16.21 -11.02
C ASN A 106 4.53 15.40 -10.29
N SER A 107 4.96 14.37 -9.53
CA SER A 107 4.10 13.41 -8.87
C SER A 107 3.09 12.75 -9.82
N SER A 108 3.43 12.56 -11.11
CA SER A 108 2.49 11.99 -12.10
C SER A 108 2.11 10.53 -11.78
N ARG A 109 3.05 9.77 -11.22
CA ARG A 109 2.89 8.39 -10.77
C ARG A 109 3.46 8.23 -9.36
N TYR A 110 3.02 7.20 -8.65
CA TYR A 110 3.53 6.83 -7.34
C TYR A 110 3.88 5.34 -7.32
N ALA A 111 5.07 5.03 -6.84
CA ALA A 111 5.49 3.66 -6.55
C ALA A 111 5.28 3.35 -5.08
N PHE A 112 4.75 2.17 -4.80
CA PHE A 112 4.47 1.66 -3.47
C PHE A 112 5.36 0.47 -3.18
N GLY A 113 6.09 0.49 -2.07
CA GLY A 113 7.08 -0.54 -1.75
C GLY A 113 7.21 -0.83 -0.27
N ILE A 114 7.83 -1.96 0.07
CA ILE A 114 8.08 -2.40 1.45
C ILE A 114 9.58 -2.45 1.70
N VAL A 115 10.02 -1.80 2.77
CA VAL A 115 11.41 -1.86 3.23
C VAL A 115 11.78 -3.30 3.59
N GLN A 116 12.81 -3.84 2.93
CA GLN A 116 13.25 -5.23 3.14
C GLN A 116 14.27 -5.38 4.28
N SER A 117 14.99 -4.31 4.62
CA SER A 117 16.03 -4.31 5.65
C SER A 117 16.06 -3.00 6.46
N THR A 118 16.20 -3.13 7.78
CA THR A 118 16.46 -1.99 8.68
C THR A 118 17.89 -1.48 8.54
N GLN A 119 18.84 -2.32 8.12
CA GLN A 119 20.21 -1.89 7.88
C GLN A 119 20.27 -1.00 6.63
N VAL A 120 21.17 -0.01 6.65
CA VAL A 120 21.53 0.78 5.48
C VAL A 120 22.71 0.10 4.81
N ASP A 121 22.54 -0.21 3.53
CA ASP A 121 23.59 -0.79 2.69
C ASP A 121 24.47 0.32 2.14
N ILE A 122 25.78 0.08 2.11
CA ILE A 122 26.77 1.00 1.54
C ILE A 122 27.22 0.44 0.20
N ASP A 123 26.71 1.02 -0.88
CA ASP A 123 27.11 0.64 -2.24
C ASP A 123 28.36 1.41 -2.68
N LEU A 124 29.52 0.77 -2.52
CA LEU A 124 30.81 1.34 -2.87
C LEU A 124 31.03 1.40 -4.40
N LYS A 125 30.20 0.72 -5.20
CA LYS A 125 30.25 0.84 -6.65
C LYS A 125 29.53 2.14 -7.02
N LYS A 126 30.29 3.19 -7.33
CA LYS A 126 29.73 4.43 -7.91
C LYS A 126 29.03 4.08 -9.23
N GLY A 127 27.73 3.82 -9.16
CA GLY A 127 26.90 3.59 -10.34
C GLY A 127 26.81 4.90 -11.13
N LYS A 128 26.91 4.83 -12.46
CA LYS A 128 26.66 5.99 -13.33
C LYS A 128 25.23 6.55 -13.17
N GLU A 129 24.30 5.73 -12.69
CA GLU A 129 22.87 6.05 -12.61
C GLU A 129 22.45 6.70 -11.29
N CYS A 130 23.19 6.48 -10.20
CA CYS A 130 22.91 7.10 -8.90
C CYS A 130 24.20 7.24 -8.09
N GLU A 131 24.51 8.48 -7.71
CA GLU A 131 25.73 8.82 -6.96
C GLU A 131 25.62 8.51 -5.47
N TYR A 132 24.43 8.21 -4.96
CA TYR A 132 24.18 7.99 -3.54
C TYR A 132 24.47 6.54 -3.15
N TYR A 133 25.38 6.38 -2.19
CA TYR A 133 25.83 5.06 -1.75
C TYR A 133 25.09 4.53 -0.53
N LYS A 134 24.38 5.39 0.23
CA LYS A 134 23.56 4.97 1.38
C LYS A 134 22.20 4.51 0.86
N ARG A 135 21.97 3.19 0.82
CA ARG A 135 20.80 2.57 0.20
C ARG A 135 19.98 1.75 1.19
N LYS A 136 18.67 1.68 0.97
CA LYS A 136 17.77 0.71 1.61
C LYS A 136 17.09 -0.12 0.55
N LYS A 137 17.17 -1.45 0.70
CA LYS A 137 16.51 -2.38 -0.20
C LYS A 137 14.99 -2.31 -0.04
N ILE A 138 14.29 -2.14 -1.15
CA ILE A 138 12.83 -2.04 -1.23
C ILE A 138 12.30 -3.15 -2.13
N LYS A 139 11.21 -3.79 -1.70
CA LYS A 139 10.39 -4.61 -2.60
C LYS A 139 9.24 -3.74 -3.09
N TRP A 140 9.30 -3.30 -4.34
CA TRP A 140 8.21 -2.57 -4.97
C TRP A 140 7.03 -3.52 -5.23
N ILE A 141 5.82 -3.05 -4.91
CA ILE A 141 4.57 -3.80 -5.05
C ILE A 141 3.87 -3.40 -6.34
N THR A 142 3.69 -2.08 -6.53
CA THR A 142 2.94 -1.55 -7.66
C THR A 142 3.33 -0.10 -7.94
N ILE A 143 3.02 0.35 -9.15
CA ILE A 143 3.05 1.74 -9.57
C ILE A 143 1.66 2.14 -10.06
N LYS A 144 1.17 3.29 -9.61
CA LYS A 144 -0.14 3.83 -10.02
C LYS A 144 0.01 5.25 -10.54
N SER A 145 -0.74 5.61 -11.57
CA SER A 145 -0.86 7.02 -11.96
C SER A 145 -1.64 7.77 -10.89
N THR A 146 -1.47 9.08 -10.80
CA THR A 146 -2.23 9.87 -9.81
C THR A 146 -3.73 9.79 -10.05
N SER A 147 -4.16 9.70 -11.31
CA SER A 147 -5.58 9.62 -11.67
C SER A 147 -6.25 8.33 -11.18
N GLN A 148 -5.47 7.31 -10.82
CA GLN A 148 -5.96 6.03 -10.28
C GLN A 148 -5.97 5.97 -8.76
N LEU A 149 -5.55 7.04 -8.09
CA LEU A 149 -5.42 7.08 -6.64
C LEU A 149 -6.52 7.94 -6.03
N ASP A 150 -6.86 7.62 -4.78
CA ASP A 150 -7.77 8.42 -3.96
C ASP A 150 -7.31 9.91 -3.93
N PRO A 151 -8.23 10.88 -3.99
CA PRO A 151 -7.86 12.29 -3.98
C PRO A 151 -7.02 12.73 -2.77
N ASN A 152 -7.08 12.00 -1.66
CA ASN A 152 -6.20 12.25 -0.52
C ASN A 152 -4.71 12.15 -0.91
N PHE A 153 -4.33 11.40 -1.95
CA PHE A 153 -2.96 11.42 -2.47
C PHE A 153 -2.57 12.77 -3.10
N PHE A 154 -3.51 13.60 -3.55
CA PHE A 154 -3.20 14.97 -4.01
C PHE A 154 -2.69 15.85 -2.88
N THR A 155 -3.27 15.73 -1.67
CA THR A 155 -2.84 16.55 -0.52
C THR A 155 -1.45 16.15 -0.03
N MET A 156 -1.07 14.88 -0.19
CA MET A 156 0.27 14.37 0.15
C MET A 156 1.40 15.06 -0.62
N ARG A 157 1.12 15.59 -1.82
CA ARG A 157 2.11 16.34 -2.64
C ARG A 157 2.64 17.60 -1.94
N PHE A 158 1.88 18.17 -1.01
CA PHE A 158 2.27 19.38 -0.27
C PHE A 158 3.25 19.14 0.87
N THR A 159 3.52 17.88 1.25
CA THR A 159 4.60 17.59 2.20
C THR A 159 5.89 18.24 1.70
N GLN A 160 6.63 19.03 2.47
CA GLN A 160 7.79 19.77 1.93
C GLN A 160 9.12 19.03 2.08
N HIS A 161 9.14 17.90 2.81
CA HIS A 161 10.38 17.21 3.15
C HIS A 161 10.69 16.05 2.20
N THR A 162 11.98 15.78 2.01
CA THR A 162 12.47 14.66 1.18
C THR A 162 11.97 13.32 1.71
N ILE A 163 11.88 13.16 3.03
CA ILE A 163 11.32 11.98 3.70
C ILE A 163 10.35 12.47 4.76
N SER A 164 9.08 12.05 4.68
CA SER A 164 8.02 12.46 5.61
C SER A 164 7.22 11.25 6.08
N ARG A 165 6.83 11.23 7.36
CA ARG A 165 5.91 10.22 7.89
C ARG A 165 4.46 10.59 7.52
N ILE A 166 3.68 9.61 7.07
CA ILE A 166 2.34 9.81 6.48
C ILE A 166 1.36 8.71 6.92
N ASP A 167 1.44 8.30 8.18
CA ASP A 167 0.62 7.21 8.75
C ASP A 167 -0.88 7.48 8.66
N ASP A 168 -1.30 8.75 8.69
CA ASP A 168 -2.71 9.15 8.55
C ASP A 168 -3.32 8.72 7.20
N TYR A 169 -2.47 8.52 6.18
CA TYR A 169 -2.89 8.02 4.87
C TYR A 169 -2.93 6.50 4.78
N SER A 170 -2.58 5.78 5.86
CA SER A 170 -2.45 4.32 5.86
C SER A 170 -3.67 3.58 5.31
N PRO A 171 -4.94 3.96 5.60
CA PRO A 171 -6.08 3.22 5.06
C PRO A 171 -6.17 3.31 3.53
N PHE A 172 -5.80 4.44 2.93
CA PHE A 172 -5.80 4.61 1.48
C PHE A 172 -4.63 3.87 0.83
N ILE A 173 -3.47 3.89 1.49
CA ILE A 173 -2.26 3.20 1.01
C ILE A 173 -2.46 1.68 1.05
N ASP A 174 -3.00 1.16 2.14
CA ASP A 174 -3.25 -0.28 2.32
C ASP A 174 -4.15 -0.83 1.21
N ASN A 175 -5.21 -0.08 0.85
CA ASN A 175 -6.12 -0.41 -0.24
C ASN A 175 -5.44 -0.46 -1.62
N VAL A 176 -4.40 0.36 -1.85
CA VAL A 176 -3.64 0.32 -3.08
C VAL A 176 -2.76 -0.93 -3.14
N ILE A 177 -2.07 -1.24 -2.04
CA ILE A 177 -1.05 -2.31 -2.00
C ILE A 177 -1.62 -3.72 -1.80
N SER A 178 -2.89 -3.87 -1.45
CA SER A 178 -3.55 -5.16 -1.26
C SER A 178 -5.06 -5.07 -1.42
N SER A 179 -5.66 -6.01 -2.16
CA SER A 179 -7.12 -6.15 -2.26
C SER A 179 -7.74 -6.92 -1.09
N LEU A 180 -6.95 -7.74 -0.39
CA LEU A 180 -7.38 -8.51 0.78
C LEU A 180 -6.26 -8.57 1.82
N TYR A 181 -6.49 -7.98 2.99
CA TYR A 181 -5.50 -7.92 4.06
C TYR A 181 -6.12 -7.92 5.45
N ARG A 182 -5.31 -8.25 6.45
CA ARG A 182 -5.65 -8.15 7.87
C ARG A 182 -4.86 -7.04 8.54
N LYS A 183 -5.53 -6.21 9.34
CA LYS A 183 -4.91 -5.13 10.12
C LYS A 183 -5.83 -4.73 11.27
N ASN A 184 -5.26 -4.41 12.43
CA ASN A 184 -6.01 -3.98 13.61
C ASN A 184 -7.16 -4.94 13.98
N ASN A 185 -6.92 -6.25 13.86
CA ASN A 185 -7.90 -7.32 14.07
C ASN A 185 -9.13 -7.31 13.14
N ASN A 186 -9.07 -6.57 12.03
CA ASN A 186 -10.07 -6.54 10.98
C ASN A 186 -9.51 -7.15 9.69
N THR A 187 -10.37 -7.82 8.93
CA THR A 187 -10.11 -8.16 7.53
C THR A 187 -10.75 -7.11 6.64
N HIS A 188 -9.97 -6.66 5.66
CA HIS A 188 -10.34 -5.66 4.68
C HIS A 188 -10.37 -6.30 3.29
N PHE A 189 -11.47 -6.12 2.57
CA PHE A 189 -11.60 -6.50 1.17
C PHE A 189 -11.96 -5.28 0.34
N VAL A 190 -11.14 -5.00 -0.68
CA VAL A 190 -11.17 -3.77 -1.46
C VAL A 190 -11.53 -4.09 -2.91
N LEU A 191 -12.61 -3.49 -3.38
CA LEU A 191 -13.05 -3.50 -4.78
C LEU A 191 -12.84 -2.11 -5.39
N ASP A 192 -12.08 -2.05 -6.49
CA ASP A 192 -11.95 -0.82 -7.28
C ASP A 192 -13.06 -0.77 -8.33
N ILE A 193 -13.78 0.35 -8.41
CA ILE A 193 -14.87 0.63 -9.35
C ILE A 193 -14.35 1.63 -10.39
N ASN A 194 -14.08 1.18 -11.62
CA ASN A 194 -13.41 2.00 -12.64
C ASN A 194 -14.37 2.79 -13.54
N THR A 195 -15.68 2.63 -13.38
CA THR A 195 -16.64 3.33 -14.24
C THR A 195 -16.42 4.84 -14.17
N THR A 196 -16.44 5.49 -15.34
CA THR A 196 -16.35 6.95 -15.48
C THR A 196 -17.71 7.63 -15.61
N LYS A 197 -18.79 6.84 -15.55
CA LYS A 197 -20.18 7.30 -15.61
C LYS A 197 -20.79 7.34 -14.20
N ASP A 198 -21.98 7.93 -14.10
CA ASP A 198 -22.76 7.91 -12.88
C ASP A 198 -23.04 6.46 -12.46
N ILE A 199 -22.82 6.17 -11.18
CA ILE A 199 -23.05 4.84 -10.60
C ILE A 199 -24.56 4.62 -10.47
N ASN A 200 -25.06 3.53 -11.06
CA ASN A 200 -26.46 3.15 -10.88
C ASN A 200 -26.72 2.72 -9.43
N VAL A 201 -27.64 3.43 -8.77
CA VAL A 201 -27.98 3.18 -7.35
C VAL A 201 -28.51 1.76 -7.12
N ASN A 202 -29.33 1.22 -8.03
CA ASN A 202 -29.86 -0.13 -7.89
C ASN A 202 -28.74 -1.18 -8.02
N SER A 203 -27.84 -1.04 -8.99
CA SER A 203 -26.69 -1.95 -9.14
C SER A 203 -25.78 -1.90 -7.90
N LEU A 204 -25.57 -0.73 -7.30
CA LEU A 204 -24.80 -0.59 -6.06
C LEU A 204 -25.50 -1.25 -4.87
N ILE A 205 -26.80 -1.02 -4.68
CA ILE A 205 -27.59 -1.65 -3.60
C ILE A 205 -27.59 -3.17 -3.75
N LEU A 206 -27.81 -3.67 -4.97
CA LEU A 206 -27.79 -5.10 -5.26
C LEU A 206 -26.42 -5.72 -4.94
N LEU A 207 -25.33 -5.05 -5.32
CA LEU A 207 -23.98 -5.51 -4.99
C LEU A 207 -23.79 -5.64 -3.46
N ILE A 208 -24.11 -4.58 -2.72
CA ILE A 208 -23.95 -4.55 -1.26
C ILE A 208 -24.81 -5.62 -0.60
N ASN A 209 -26.09 -5.72 -0.96
CA ASN A 209 -27.02 -6.68 -0.37
C ASN A 209 -26.59 -8.12 -0.65
N ASN A 210 -26.23 -8.43 -1.90
CA ASN A 210 -25.83 -9.79 -2.27
C ASN A 210 -24.52 -10.20 -1.59
N ILE A 211 -23.58 -9.27 -1.41
CA ILE A 211 -22.36 -9.51 -0.62
C ILE A 211 -22.71 -9.81 0.84
N GLN A 212 -23.63 -9.06 1.44
CA GLN A 212 -24.07 -9.30 2.82
C GLN A 212 -24.78 -10.66 2.98
N VAL A 213 -25.62 -11.06 2.02
CA VAL A 213 -26.26 -12.38 2.00
C VAL A 213 -25.21 -13.49 1.96
N LEU A 214 -24.24 -13.42 1.03
CA LEU A 214 -23.19 -14.43 0.92
C LEU A 214 -22.32 -14.52 2.19
N ILE A 215 -21.98 -13.39 2.80
CA ILE A 215 -21.19 -13.39 4.06
C ILE A 215 -21.95 -14.13 5.18
N ASN A 216 -23.27 -13.97 5.27
CA ASN A 216 -24.11 -14.67 6.24
C ASN A 216 -24.20 -16.18 5.96
N GLU A 217 -24.39 -16.56 4.70
CA GLU A 217 -24.44 -17.97 4.28
C GLU A 217 -23.10 -18.67 4.55
N ILE A 218 -21.98 -18.03 4.20
CA ILE A 218 -20.63 -18.55 4.50
C ILE A 218 -20.45 -18.75 6.01
N ASN A 219 -20.84 -17.76 6.82
CA ASN A 219 -20.69 -17.86 8.27
C ASN A 219 -21.48 -19.05 8.86
N LYS A 220 -22.68 -19.30 8.33
CA LYS A 220 -23.56 -20.39 8.74
C LYS A 220 -23.04 -21.74 8.26
N ASP A 221 -22.78 -21.89 6.96
CA ASP A 221 -22.49 -23.17 6.33
C ASP A 221 -21.12 -23.73 6.75
N PHE A 222 -20.15 -22.84 6.97
CA PHE A 222 -18.82 -23.21 7.50
C PHE A 222 -18.73 -23.15 9.02
N ASN A 223 -19.84 -22.85 9.71
CA ASN A 223 -19.93 -22.76 11.18
C ASN A 223 -18.83 -21.87 11.80
N LEU A 224 -18.65 -20.67 11.26
CA LEU A 224 -17.54 -19.77 11.62
C LEU A 224 -17.79 -18.98 12.91
N GLY A 225 -19.07 -18.84 13.32
CA GLY A 225 -19.44 -18.18 14.57
C GLY A 225 -19.15 -16.67 14.61
N GLU A 226 -19.04 -16.01 13.46
CA GLU A 226 -18.77 -14.58 13.35
C GLU A 226 -20.04 -13.74 13.59
N GLN A 227 -19.91 -12.58 14.26
CA GLN A 227 -20.99 -11.61 14.43
C GLN A 227 -21.05 -10.68 13.22
N ILE A 228 -21.80 -11.08 12.19
CA ILE A 228 -21.83 -10.39 10.89
C ILE A 228 -22.41 -8.97 10.98
N ASP A 229 -23.30 -8.70 11.93
CA ASP A 229 -23.90 -7.38 12.13
C ASP A 229 -22.88 -6.28 12.51
N ASN A 230 -21.67 -6.68 12.94
CA ASN A 230 -20.56 -5.76 13.24
C ASN A 230 -19.66 -5.51 12.01
N ASN A 231 -20.23 -5.50 10.81
CA ASN A 231 -19.52 -5.16 9.57
C ASN A 231 -19.64 -3.66 9.25
N SER A 232 -18.74 -3.15 8.41
CA SER A 232 -18.84 -1.78 7.89
C SER A 232 -18.30 -1.70 6.46
N ILE A 233 -18.79 -0.72 5.71
CA ILE A 233 -18.36 -0.46 4.32
C ILE A 233 -17.89 1.00 4.25
N ARG A 234 -16.76 1.25 3.60
CA ARG A 234 -16.33 2.57 3.18
C ARG A 234 -16.52 2.69 1.67
N LEU A 235 -17.32 3.66 1.25
CA LEU A 235 -17.58 3.97 -0.15
C LEU A 235 -16.92 5.30 -0.50
N ASN A 236 -16.02 5.30 -1.48
CA ASN A 236 -15.58 6.53 -2.14
C ASN A 236 -16.29 6.59 -3.51
N LEU A 237 -17.47 7.21 -3.55
CA LEU A 237 -18.40 7.26 -4.69
C LEU A 237 -17.95 8.15 -5.86
N GLN A 238 -16.65 8.36 -6.01
CA GLN A 238 -16.12 9.02 -7.20
C GLN A 238 -16.15 8.03 -8.38
N SER A 239 -16.27 8.55 -9.60
CA SER A 239 -16.20 7.76 -10.83
C SER A 239 -14.94 8.22 -11.59
N PRO A 240 -13.79 7.54 -11.42
CA PRO A 240 -13.55 6.25 -10.75
C PRO A 240 -13.38 6.35 -9.21
N GLY A 241 -13.62 5.25 -8.48
CA GLY A 241 -13.64 5.22 -7.01
C GLY A 241 -13.48 3.81 -6.41
N GLN A 242 -13.59 3.68 -5.08
CA GLN A 242 -13.33 2.42 -4.36
C GLN A 242 -14.46 2.04 -3.39
N ILE A 243 -14.72 0.74 -3.26
CA ILE A 243 -15.62 0.13 -2.26
C ILE A 243 -14.77 -0.77 -1.36
N GLU A 244 -14.64 -0.42 -0.07
CA GLU A 244 -13.91 -1.18 0.94
C GLU A 244 -14.87 -1.82 1.94
N PHE A 245 -14.93 -3.15 1.99
CA PHE A 245 -15.67 -3.93 2.99
C PHE A 245 -14.77 -4.28 4.19
N LYS A 246 -15.29 -4.16 5.42
CA LYS A 246 -14.57 -4.44 6.66
C LYS A 246 -15.37 -5.36 7.58
N LEU A 247 -14.73 -6.41 8.06
CA LEU A 247 -15.29 -7.34 9.04
C LEU A 247 -14.24 -7.73 10.10
N LYS A 248 -14.62 -7.72 11.38
CA LYS A 248 -13.74 -8.12 12.50
C LYS A 248 -13.43 -9.61 12.42
N ILE A 249 -12.17 -10.01 12.56
CA ILE A 249 -11.63 -11.36 12.24
C ILE A 249 -11.77 -11.69 10.74
N GLY A 250 -13.01 -11.73 10.23
CA GLY A 250 -13.37 -11.63 8.82
C GLY A 250 -13.06 -12.83 7.93
N LYS A 251 -13.17 -14.06 8.46
CA LYS A 251 -13.05 -15.29 7.66
C LYS A 251 -14.08 -15.34 6.54
N SER A 252 -15.31 -14.87 6.77
CA SER A 252 -16.33 -14.83 5.71
C SER A 252 -15.94 -13.92 4.55
N LEU A 253 -15.28 -12.80 4.83
CA LEU A 253 -14.85 -11.85 3.79
C LEU A 253 -13.68 -12.43 2.96
N ILE A 254 -12.80 -13.21 3.58
CA ILE A 254 -11.72 -13.96 2.90
C ILE A 254 -12.32 -15.01 1.95
N THR A 255 -13.29 -15.80 2.42
CA THR A 255 -13.96 -16.82 1.61
C THR A 255 -14.75 -16.19 0.45
N LEU A 256 -15.42 -15.05 0.68
CA LEU A 256 -16.09 -14.31 -0.39
C LEU A 256 -15.09 -13.86 -1.47
N ALA A 257 -13.96 -13.28 -1.08
CA ALA A 257 -12.92 -12.87 -2.02
C ALA A 257 -12.39 -14.06 -2.84
N ALA A 258 -12.28 -15.24 -2.23
CA ALA A 258 -11.86 -16.47 -2.92
C ALA A 258 -12.91 -16.91 -3.94
N ILE A 259 -14.19 -16.97 -3.56
CA ILE A 259 -15.30 -17.30 -4.47
C ILE A 259 -15.37 -16.32 -5.65
N LEU A 260 -15.24 -15.02 -5.40
CA LEU A 260 -15.23 -14.01 -6.47
C LEU A 260 -14.01 -14.17 -7.38
N SER A 261 -12.83 -14.45 -6.82
CA SER A 261 -11.63 -14.77 -7.63
C SER A 261 -11.88 -15.98 -8.55
N LEU A 262 -12.47 -17.06 -8.02
CA LEU A 262 -12.74 -18.29 -8.77
C LEU A 262 -13.77 -18.13 -9.89
N THR A 263 -14.83 -17.36 -9.63
CA THR A 263 -16.01 -17.27 -10.50
C THR A 263 -15.94 -16.10 -11.49
N CYS A 264 -15.19 -15.04 -11.17
CA CYS A 264 -15.06 -13.84 -12.00
C CYS A 264 -13.76 -13.78 -12.82
N CYS A 265 -12.71 -14.54 -12.46
CA CYS A 265 -11.41 -14.51 -13.14
C CYS A 265 -11.06 -15.91 -13.70
N ASN A 266 -11.15 -16.09 -15.02
CA ASN A 266 -10.91 -17.37 -15.73
C ASN A 266 -9.40 -17.68 -15.95
N ASP A 267 -8.49 -17.30 -15.05
CA ASP A 267 -7.05 -17.53 -15.30
C ASP A 267 -6.63 -18.98 -14.96
N ASP A 268 -5.86 -19.60 -15.85
CA ASP A 268 -5.39 -21.00 -15.88
C ASP A 268 -4.46 -21.46 -14.72
N LYS A 269 -4.49 -20.80 -13.56
CA LYS A 269 -3.77 -21.31 -12.37
C LYS A 269 -4.72 -22.11 -11.52
N GLU A 270 -4.33 -23.36 -11.23
CA GLU A 270 -5.12 -24.31 -10.45
C GLU A 270 -5.76 -23.61 -9.25
N PRO A 271 -7.10 -23.45 -9.28
CA PRO A 271 -7.78 -22.84 -8.16
C PRO A 271 -7.60 -23.74 -6.94
N ILE A 272 -7.73 -23.17 -5.75
CA ILE A 272 -7.94 -23.94 -4.53
C ILE A 272 -9.29 -24.66 -4.69
N GLN A 273 -9.30 -25.79 -5.38
CA GLN A 273 -10.48 -26.61 -5.62
C GLN A 273 -10.75 -27.40 -4.35
N SER A 274 -11.74 -26.95 -3.57
CA SER A 274 -12.30 -27.78 -2.51
C SER A 274 -13.71 -28.21 -2.88
N PRO A 275 -14.09 -29.48 -2.63
CA PRO A 275 -15.47 -29.94 -2.81
C PRO A 275 -16.48 -29.09 -2.04
N GLU A 276 -16.08 -28.57 -0.87
CA GLU A 276 -16.90 -27.71 0.00
C GLU A 276 -17.19 -26.35 -0.65
N LEU A 277 -16.17 -25.68 -1.20
CA LEU A 277 -16.35 -24.41 -1.94
C LEU A 277 -17.15 -24.62 -3.22
N ASN A 278 -16.86 -25.68 -3.98
CA ASN A 278 -17.59 -25.97 -5.23
C ASN A 278 -19.07 -26.23 -4.95
N ASN A 279 -19.38 -26.98 -3.88
CA ASN A 279 -20.75 -27.19 -3.46
C ASN A 279 -21.44 -25.88 -3.07
N PHE A 280 -20.76 -25.01 -2.30
CA PHE A 280 -21.31 -23.70 -1.93
C PHE A 280 -21.55 -22.80 -3.15
N ILE A 281 -20.62 -22.79 -4.12
CA ILE A 281 -20.76 -22.02 -5.37
C ILE A 281 -21.98 -22.50 -6.16
N ASN A 282 -22.16 -23.82 -6.28
CA ASN A 282 -23.30 -24.40 -7.01
C ASN A 282 -24.64 -24.06 -6.34
N VAL A 283 -24.72 -24.13 -5.01
CA VAL A 283 -25.95 -23.80 -4.27
C VAL A 283 -26.31 -22.32 -4.43
N ASN A 284 -25.32 -21.43 -4.55
CA ASN A 284 -25.50 -19.97 -4.56
C ASN A 284 -25.26 -19.32 -5.93
N GLU A 285 -25.36 -20.11 -7.01
CA GLU A 285 -25.01 -19.70 -8.38
C GLU A 285 -25.77 -18.44 -8.84
N ASP A 286 -27.07 -18.34 -8.51
CA ASP A 286 -27.90 -17.19 -8.91
C ASP A 286 -27.42 -15.88 -8.25
N THR A 287 -27.13 -15.92 -6.95
CA THR A 287 -26.61 -14.76 -6.20
C THR A 287 -25.23 -14.35 -6.70
N ILE A 288 -24.34 -15.32 -6.93
CA ILE A 288 -23.01 -15.08 -7.48
C ILE A 288 -23.11 -14.48 -8.89
N SER A 289 -24.03 -14.97 -9.73
CA SER A 289 -24.27 -14.46 -11.08
C SER A 289 -24.75 -13.01 -11.07
N LYS A 290 -25.63 -12.65 -10.12
CA LYS A 290 -26.07 -11.26 -9.92
C LYS A 290 -24.90 -10.35 -9.53
N ILE A 291 -24.04 -10.78 -8.60
CA ILE A 291 -22.83 -10.02 -8.22
C ILE A 291 -21.92 -9.84 -9.43
N LYS A 292 -21.64 -10.90 -10.18
CA LYS A 292 -20.80 -10.86 -11.39
C LYS A 292 -21.33 -9.87 -12.42
N ARG A 293 -22.66 -9.84 -12.62
CA ARG A 293 -23.31 -8.86 -13.49
C ARG A 293 -23.12 -7.44 -12.98
N SER A 294 -23.39 -7.17 -11.69
CA SER A 294 -23.19 -5.84 -11.10
C SER A 294 -21.73 -5.39 -11.16
N MET A 295 -20.76 -6.27 -10.90
CA MET A 295 -19.33 -5.97 -11.03
C MET A 295 -18.94 -5.64 -12.48
N THR A 296 -19.54 -6.32 -13.46
CA THR A 296 -19.34 -6.03 -14.88
C THR A 296 -19.93 -4.66 -15.26
N GLU A 297 -21.15 -4.36 -14.79
CA GLU A 297 -21.81 -3.08 -15.01
C GLU A 297 -21.05 -1.90 -14.38
N LEU A 298 -20.41 -2.12 -13.23
CA LEU A 298 -19.61 -1.11 -12.53
C LEU A 298 -18.15 -1.04 -13.02
N GLU A 299 -17.76 -1.84 -14.00
CA GLU A 299 -16.39 -1.91 -14.51
C GLU A 299 -15.36 -2.19 -13.38
N ALA A 300 -15.68 -3.13 -12.48
CA ALA A 300 -14.81 -3.49 -11.35
C ALA A 300 -13.44 -4.02 -11.84
N ASP A 301 -12.34 -3.58 -11.21
CA ASP A 301 -10.98 -4.00 -11.58
C ASP A 301 -10.76 -5.50 -11.34
N LYS A 302 -10.64 -6.28 -12.42
CA LYS A 302 -10.45 -7.75 -12.35
C LYS A 302 -9.17 -8.15 -11.62
N ASP A 303 -8.12 -7.34 -11.65
CA ASP A 303 -6.88 -7.65 -10.92
C ASP A 303 -7.09 -7.53 -9.41
N LYS A 304 -8.01 -6.67 -8.96
CA LYS A 304 -8.39 -6.56 -7.54
C LYS A 304 -9.33 -7.69 -7.10
N ILE A 305 -10.19 -8.15 -8.01
CA ILE A 305 -11.10 -9.28 -7.75
C ILE A 305 -10.30 -10.56 -7.50
N ASN A 306 -9.22 -10.79 -8.26
CA ASN A 306 -8.32 -11.94 -8.08
C ASN A 306 -7.39 -11.76 -6.86
N ALA A 307 -7.97 -11.81 -5.66
CA ALA A 307 -7.30 -11.43 -4.41
C ALA A 307 -6.20 -12.40 -3.94
N PHE A 308 -6.11 -13.60 -4.54
CA PHE A 308 -5.18 -14.68 -4.15
C PHE A 308 -4.06 -14.93 -5.18
N LYS A 309 -3.85 -14.00 -6.13
CA LYS A 309 -2.83 -14.09 -7.17
C LYS A 309 -1.40 -13.85 -6.67
#